data_AF-A0A0F9VKQ6-F1
#
_entry.id   AF-A0A0F9VKQ6-F1
#
_cell.length_a   1.000
_cell.length_b   1.000
_cell.length_c   1.000
_cell.angle_alpha   90.00
_cell.angle_beta   90.00
_cell.angle_gamma   90.00
#
_symmetry.space_group_name_H-M   'P 1'
#
loop_
_entity.id
_entity.type
_entity.pdbx_description
1 polymer ?
#
loop_
_entity_poly.entity_id
_entity_poly.type
_entity_poly.pdbx_seq_one_letter_code
_entity_poly.pdbx_strand_id
1 'polypeptide(L)'
;MNMPSRMTTGRYLVGPDFYGCSNTGMAPAILKSNALASYGRLGLARGLKFAVGPQVYIADAISDVVRGRMKKGATWTNNNGLHKVRLFKTYKAAKAYFEKLVAAAIATNVAEQVRHRELLRKAKAGDQQAVLDLANY
;
A
#
# COMPACT_ATOMS: atom_id res chain seq x y z
N MET A 1 -14.45 8.25 0.74
CA MET A 1 -13.43 8.78 -0.20
C MET A 1 -14.00 8.66 -1.61
N ASN A 2 -14.31 9.78 -2.29
CA ASN A 2 -14.84 9.74 -3.66
C ASN A 2 -13.70 9.40 -4.64
N MET A 3 -13.53 8.12 -4.98
CA MET A 3 -12.54 7.72 -5.98
C MET A 3 -13.00 8.07 -7.40
N PRO A 4 -12.08 8.50 -8.28
CA PRO A 4 -12.42 8.82 -9.66
C PRO A 4 -12.99 7.59 -10.39
N SER A 5 -14.02 7.80 -11.22
CA SER A 5 -14.65 6.73 -12.03
C SER A 5 -13.70 6.10 -13.04
N ARG A 6 -12.64 6.83 -13.42
CA ARG A 6 -11.55 6.38 -14.29
C ARG A 6 -10.21 6.90 -13.77
N MET A 7 -9.23 6.02 -13.60
CA MET A 7 -7.85 6.43 -13.36
C MET A 7 -7.13 6.81 -14.66
N THR A 8 -6.47 7.97 -14.62
CA THR A 8 -5.46 8.37 -15.61
C THR A 8 -4.22 7.49 -15.46
N THR A 9 -3.62 7.11 -16.59
CA THR A 9 -2.40 6.30 -16.56
C THR A 9 -1.25 7.12 -15.97
N GLY A 10 -0.42 6.50 -15.15
CA GLY A 10 0.80 7.11 -14.61
C GLY A 10 0.59 7.96 -13.36
N ARG A 11 -0.66 8.19 -12.94
CA ARG A 11 -0.97 8.84 -11.66
C ARG A 11 -1.33 7.81 -10.59
N TYR A 12 -0.77 8.00 -9.41
CA TYR A 12 -1.13 7.25 -8.22
C TYR A 12 -2.39 7.84 -7.59
N LEU A 13 -3.27 6.97 -7.11
CA LEU A 13 -4.19 7.32 -6.05
C LEU A 13 -3.66 6.67 -4.77
N VAL A 14 -3.39 7.50 -3.77
CA VAL A 14 -2.76 7.09 -2.51
C VAL A 14 -3.81 7.17 -1.40
N GLY A 15 -3.87 6.15 -0.57
CA GLY A 15 -4.71 6.09 0.62
C GLY A 15 -4.11 6.86 1.79
N PRO A 16 -4.73 6.77 2.98
CA PRO A 16 -4.12 7.32 4.19
C PRO A 16 -2.84 6.57 4.52
N ASP A 17 -1.81 7.32 4.91
CA ASP A 17 -0.59 6.73 5.45
C ASP A 17 -0.81 6.19 6.86
N PHE A 18 0.09 5.32 7.31
CA PHE A 18 0.08 4.88 8.70
C PHE A 18 0.46 6.05 9.62
N TYR A 19 -0.14 6.09 10.82
CA TYR A 19 -0.07 7.18 11.79
C TYR A 19 1.27 7.97 11.77
N GLY A 20 1.19 9.26 11.36
CA GLY A 20 2.26 10.26 11.51
C GLY A 20 3.37 10.28 10.45
N CYS A 21 3.49 9.26 9.59
CA CYS A 21 4.67 9.11 8.72
C CYS A 21 4.33 9.19 7.22
N SER A 22 4.01 10.40 6.74
CA SER A 22 3.64 10.70 5.35
C SER A 22 4.75 10.51 4.29
N ASN A 23 5.93 10.00 4.68
CA ASN A 23 7.12 9.91 3.83
C ASN A 23 7.70 8.49 3.70
N THR A 24 7.05 7.48 4.27
CA THR A 24 7.55 6.09 4.21
C THR A 24 7.26 5.43 2.86
N GLY A 25 6.33 5.98 2.08
CA GLY A 25 5.84 5.34 0.86
C GLY A 25 5.10 4.03 1.14
N MET A 26 4.70 3.81 2.40
CA MET A 26 4.00 2.58 2.84
C MET A 26 2.49 2.70 2.73
N ALA A 27 1.97 3.92 2.53
CA ALA A 27 0.58 4.14 2.20
C ALA A 27 0.14 3.19 1.08
N PRO A 28 -1.04 2.57 1.21
CA PRO A 28 -1.61 1.81 0.12
C PRO A 28 -1.82 2.75 -1.06
N ALA A 29 -1.48 2.28 -2.26
CA ALA A 29 -1.65 3.04 -3.48
C ALA A 29 -2.17 2.13 -4.60
N ILE A 30 -2.87 2.74 -5.54
CA ILE A 30 -3.28 2.12 -6.79
C ILE A 30 -2.71 2.92 -7.96
N LEU A 31 -2.10 2.21 -8.92
CA LEU A 31 -1.53 2.78 -10.13
C LEU A 31 -2.08 2.06 -11.36
N LYS A 32 -2.41 2.82 -12.41
CA LYS A 32 -2.67 2.30 -13.75
C LYS A 32 -1.43 2.53 -14.61
N SER A 33 -0.88 1.47 -15.19
CA SER A 33 0.37 1.53 -15.96
C SER A 33 0.18 0.99 -17.38
N ASN A 34 0.59 1.79 -18.36
CA ASN A 34 0.66 1.36 -19.76
C ASN A 34 1.81 0.36 -19.97
N ALA A 35 2.89 0.44 -19.19
CA ALA A 35 3.99 -0.53 -19.28
C ALA A 35 3.52 -1.94 -18.91
N LEU A 36 2.70 -2.09 -17.86
CA LEU A 36 2.05 -3.37 -17.54
C LEU A 36 1.18 -3.87 -18.70
N ALA A 37 0.43 -2.96 -19.33
CA ALA A 37 -0.46 -3.29 -20.43
C ALA A 37 0.29 -3.71 -21.72
N SER A 38 1.42 -3.07 -22.00
CA SER A 38 2.23 -3.26 -23.22
C SER A 38 3.21 -4.43 -23.11
N TYR A 39 3.95 -4.53 -22.01
CA TYR A 39 4.96 -5.59 -21.82
C TYR A 39 4.35 -6.90 -21.29
N GLY A 40 3.09 -6.87 -20.85
CA GLY A 40 2.28 -8.09 -20.67
C GLY A 40 1.97 -8.84 -21.97
N ARG A 41 2.40 -8.36 -23.15
CA ARG A 41 2.24 -9.07 -24.44
C ARG A 41 3.23 -10.22 -24.66
N LEU A 42 4.39 -10.23 -23.99
CA LEU A 42 5.45 -11.24 -24.18
C LEU A 42 5.31 -12.47 -23.25
N GLY A 43 4.28 -12.51 -22.39
CA GLY A 43 4.01 -13.64 -21.49
C GLY A 43 3.07 -13.32 -20.32
N LEU A 44 3.06 -14.23 -19.35
CA LEU A 44 2.48 -14.33 -17.98
C LEU A 44 1.60 -13.20 -17.36
N ALA A 45 1.69 -11.95 -17.81
CA ALA A 45 0.99 -10.76 -17.32
C ALA A 45 -0.07 -10.21 -18.31
N ARG A 46 -0.55 -11.03 -19.27
CA ARG A 46 -1.44 -10.60 -20.35
C ARG A 46 -2.72 -9.94 -19.83
N GLY A 47 -2.83 -8.65 -20.09
CA GLY A 47 -3.98 -7.81 -19.76
C GLY A 47 -3.96 -7.19 -18.36
N LEU A 48 -2.87 -7.32 -17.59
CA LEU A 48 -2.69 -6.59 -16.33
C LEU A 48 -2.44 -5.10 -16.64
N LYS A 49 -3.17 -4.22 -15.94
CA LYS A 49 -3.15 -2.77 -16.17
C LYS A 49 -3.00 -1.98 -14.89
N PHE A 50 -3.30 -2.60 -13.76
CA PHE A 50 -3.34 -1.95 -12.46
C PHE A 50 -2.41 -2.66 -11.48
N ALA A 51 -1.74 -1.89 -10.64
CA ALA A 51 -0.93 -2.36 -9.52
C ALA A 51 -1.48 -1.74 -8.23
N VAL A 52 -1.59 -2.54 -7.17
CA VAL A 52 -2.09 -2.13 -5.86
C VAL A 52 -1.20 -2.69 -4.76
N GLY A 53 -0.71 -1.84 -3.88
CA GLY A 53 0.17 -2.22 -2.78
C GLY A 53 0.80 -0.98 -2.13
N PRO A 54 1.85 -1.12 -1.33
CA PRO A 54 2.57 0.03 -0.78
C PRO A 54 3.20 0.84 -1.92
N GLN A 55 3.05 2.16 -1.88
CA GLN A 55 3.45 3.07 -2.95
C GLN A 55 4.90 2.85 -3.42
N VAL A 56 5.84 2.71 -2.50
CA VAL A 56 7.27 2.55 -2.78
C VAL A 56 7.59 1.33 -3.65
N TYR A 57 6.83 0.25 -3.49
CA TYR A 57 7.09 -1.02 -4.16
C TYR A 57 6.36 -1.17 -5.51
N ILE A 58 5.43 -0.27 -5.85
CA ILE A 58 4.68 -0.39 -7.10
C ILE A 58 5.60 -0.22 -8.31
N ALA A 59 6.57 0.70 -8.25
CA ALA A 59 7.53 0.91 -9.33
C ALA A 59 8.41 -0.32 -9.55
N ASP A 60 8.90 -0.93 -8.47
CA ASP A 60 9.70 -2.16 -8.51
C ASP A 60 8.90 -3.33 -9.09
N ALA A 61 7.66 -3.50 -8.65
CA ALA A 61 6.77 -4.53 -9.17
C ALA A 61 6.54 -4.39 -10.68
N ILE A 62 6.37 -3.16 -11.17
CA ILE A 62 6.22 -2.90 -12.61
C ILE A 62 7.52 -3.17 -13.35
N SER A 63 8.66 -2.73 -12.81
CA SER A 63 10.00 -2.96 -13.37
C SER A 63 10.28 -4.46 -13.53
N ASP A 64 9.94 -5.27 -12.54
CA ASP A 64 10.12 -6.72 -12.59
C ASP A 64 9.20 -7.42 -13.58
N VAL A 65 7.98 -6.91 -13.78
CA VAL A 65 7.09 -7.39 -14.85
C VAL A 65 7.70 -7.08 -16.21
N VAL A 66 8.16 -5.84 -16.44
CA VAL A 66 8.74 -5.40 -17.71
C VAL A 66 10.02 -6.17 -18.03
N ARG A 67 10.84 -6.47 -17.02
CA ARG A 67 12.08 -7.24 -17.14
C ARG A 67 11.87 -8.76 -17.18
N GLY A 68 10.63 -9.25 -17.09
CA GLY A 68 10.33 -10.69 -17.09
C GLY A 68 10.83 -11.45 -15.85
N ARG A 69 11.14 -10.74 -14.76
CA ARG A 69 11.69 -11.32 -13.51
C ARG A 69 10.60 -11.81 -12.56
N MET A 70 9.35 -11.43 -12.82
CA MET A 70 8.21 -11.86 -12.01
C MET A 70 7.79 -13.29 -12.36
N LYS A 71 7.70 -14.17 -11.34
CA LYS A 71 7.12 -15.51 -11.48
C LYS A 71 5.65 -15.43 -11.93
N LYS A 72 5.17 -16.45 -12.65
CA LYS A 72 3.77 -16.58 -13.11
C LYS A 72 2.79 -16.28 -11.97
N GLY A 73 2.02 -15.20 -12.08
CA GLY A 73 1.06 -14.82 -11.05
C GLY A 73 0.63 -13.35 -11.10
N ALA A 74 -0.27 -12.98 -10.19
CA ALA A 74 -0.81 -11.63 -10.05
C ALA A 74 -0.30 -10.93 -8.77
N THR A 75 0.71 -11.46 -8.11
CA THR A 75 1.26 -10.91 -6.86
C THR A 75 2.78 -10.86 -6.93
N TRP A 76 3.33 -9.66 -6.91
CA TRP A 76 4.75 -9.41 -6.70
C TRP A 76 5.03 -9.32 -5.21
N THR A 77 6.20 -9.78 -4.77
CA THR A 77 6.64 -9.72 -3.37
C THR A 77 8.06 -9.16 -3.34
N ASN A 78 8.35 -8.29 -2.37
CA ASN A 78 9.69 -7.73 -2.21
C ASN A 78 10.70 -8.80 -1.77
N ASN A 79 12.00 -8.47 -1.83
CA ASN A 79 13.10 -9.40 -1.50
C ASN A 79 12.99 -10.01 -0.09
N ASN A 80 12.44 -9.27 0.87
CA ASN A 80 12.31 -9.72 2.26
C ASN A 80 11.01 -10.52 2.51
N GLY A 81 10.15 -10.71 1.51
CA GLY A 81 8.89 -11.46 1.66
C GLY A 81 7.75 -10.73 2.37
N LEU A 82 8.02 -9.54 2.94
CA LEU A 82 7.13 -8.82 3.83
C LEU A 82 6.05 -8.00 3.10
N HIS A 83 6.38 -7.47 1.92
CA HIS A 83 5.51 -6.55 1.20
C HIS A 83 5.10 -7.10 -0.15
N LYS A 84 3.83 -6.92 -0.47
CA LYS A 84 3.20 -7.51 -1.65
C LYS A 84 2.50 -6.45 -2.47
N VAL A 85 2.71 -6.48 -3.78
CA VAL A 85 1.99 -5.67 -4.77
C VAL A 85 1.16 -6.61 -5.61
N ARG A 86 -0.15 -6.41 -5.63
CA ARG A 86 -1.07 -7.20 -6.46
C ARG A 86 -1.37 -6.48 -7.76
N LEU A 87 -1.37 -7.23 -8.84
CA LEU A 87 -1.61 -6.77 -10.20
C LEU A 87 -3.00 -7.22 -10.65
N PHE A 88 -3.72 -6.33 -11.33
CA PHE A 88 -5.09 -6.58 -11.76
C PHE A 88 -5.31 -6.19 -13.21
N LYS A 89 -6.27 -6.87 -13.85
CA LYS A 89 -6.72 -6.56 -15.22
C LYS A 89 -7.74 -5.43 -15.26
N THR A 90 -8.61 -5.36 -14.26
CA THR A 90 -9.77 -4.44 -14.23
C THR A 90 -9.65 -3.44 -13.09
N TYR A 91 -10.16 -2.23 -13.33
CA TYR A 91 -10.21 -1.19 -12.31
C TYR A 91 -11.10 -1.59 -11.12
N LYS A 92 -12.24 -2.24 -11.38
CA LYS A 92 -13.17 -2.69 -10.33
C LYS A 92 -12.50 -3.60 -9.31
N ALA A 93 -11.73 -4.60 -9.77
CA ALA A 93 -11.02 -5.52 -8.87
C ALA A 93 -9.87 -4.81 -8.12
N ALA A 94 -9.12 -3.96 -8.82
CA ALA A 94 -8.04 -3.18 -8.22
C ALA A 94 -8.57 -2.23 -7.14
N LYS A 95 -9.68 -1.53 -7.42
CA LYS A 95 -10.35 -0.62 -6.50
C LYS A 95 -10.82 -1.35 -5.24
N ALA A 96 -11.52 -2.47 -5.37
CA ALA A 96 -12.01 -3.22 -4.21
C ALA A 96 -10.84 -3.69 -3.31
N TYR A 97 -9.73 -4.12 -3.90
CA TYR A 97 -8.55 -4.49 -3.14
C TYR A 97 -7.88 -3.29 -2.48
N PHE A 98 -7.80 -2.15 -3.18
CA PHE A 98 -7.28 -0.90 -2.64
C PHE A 98 -8.11 -0.39 -1.46
N GLU A 99 -9.44 -0.38 -1.57
CA GLU A 99 -10.36 -0.01 -0.49
C GLU A 99 -10.19 -0.90 0.74
N LYS A 100 -9.95 -2.20 0.54
CA LYS A 100 -9.63 -3.12 1.64
C LYS A 100 -8.34 -2.73 2.37
N LEU A 101 -7.28 -2.38 1.63
CA LEU A 101 -6.01 -1.93 2.23
C LEU A 101 -6.18 -0.59 2.96
N VAL A 102 -6.94 0.34 2.38
CA VAL A 102 -7.27 1.63 3.01
C VAL A 102 -8.04 1.43 4.31
N ALA A 103 -9.07 0.59 4.30
CA ALA A 103 -9.84 0.30 5.51
C ALA A 103 -8.96 -0.33 6.62
N ALA A 104 -8.05 -1.23 6.25
CA ALA A 104 -7.09 -1.81 7.19
C ALA A 104 -6.15 -0.74 7.77
N ALA A 105 -5.60 0.14 6.93
CA ALA A 105 -4.73 1.23 7.39
C ALA A 105 -5.46 2.19 8.32
N ILE A 106 -6.71 2.55 8.03
CA ILE A 106 -7.54 3.38 8.91
C ILE A 106 -7.76 2.69 10.25
N ALA A 107 -8.11 1.40 10.25
CA ALA A 107 -8.33 0.65 11.49
C ALA A 107 -7.06 0.59 12.36
N THR A 108 -5.89 0.35 11.74
CA THR A 108 -4.60 0.40 12.43
C THR A 108 -4.34 1.79 13.00
N ASN A 109 -4.56 2.85 12.23
CA ASN A 109 -4.35 4.22 12.70
C ASN A 109 -5.25 4.58 13.88
N VAL A 110 -6.51 4.14 13.88
CA VAL A 110 -7.43 4.35 15.00
C VAL A 110 -6.94 3.60 16.25
N ALA A 111 -6.50 2.35 16.10
CA ALA A 111 -5.96 1.58 17.21
C ALA A 111 -4.70 2.22 17.81
N GLU A 112 -3.77 2.67 16.96
CA GLU A 112 -2.56 3.37 17.39
C GLU A 112 -2.87 4.71 18.06
N GLN A 113 -3.84 5.47 17.54
CA GLN A 113 -4.30 6.70 18.19
C GLN A 113 -4.87 6.45 19.59
N VAL A 114 -5.64 5.38 19.77
CA VAL A 114 -6.18 4.99 21.09
C VAL A 114 -5.03 4.62 22.02
N ARG A 115 -4.10 3.77 21.57
CA ARG A 115 -2.92 3.37 22.35
C ARG A 115 -2.07 4.57 22.77
N HIS A 116 -1.78 5.48 21.85
CA HIS A 116 -1.01 6.68 22.13
C HIS A 116 -1.71 7.59 23.16
N ARG A 117 -3.04 7.77 23.05
CA ARG A 117 -3.82 8.54 24.04
C ARG A 117 -3.82 7.87 25.42
N GLU A 118 -3.91 6.55 25.48
CA GLU A 118 -3.83 5.80 26.73
C GLU A 118 -2.46 5.94 27.39
N LEU A 119 -1.38 5.82 26.61
CA LEU A 119 -0.02 6.03 27.09
C LEU A 119 0.15 7.45 27.64
N LEU A 120 -0.31 8.48 26.90
CA LEU A 120 -0.31 9.87 27.38
C LEU A 120 -1.07 10.04 28.69
N ARG A 121 -2.23 9.38 28.84
CA ARG A 121 -3.02 9.44 30.07
C ARG A 121 -2.28 8.81 31.26
N LYS A 122 -1.67 7.63 31.06
CA LYS A 122 -0.90 6.93 32.10
C LYS A 122 0.36 7.71 32.49
N ALA A 123 1.09 8.24 31.51
CA ALA A 123 2.26 9.07 31.74
C ALA A 123 1.93 10.33 32.56
N LYS A 124 0.81 11.01 32.25
CA LYS A 124 0.32 12.16 33.04
C LYS A 124 -0.08 11.79 34.47
N ALA A 125 -0.49 10.54 34.70
CA ALA A 125 -0.80 10.03 36.03
C ALA A 125 0.44 9.58 36.82
N GLY A 126 1.65 9.74 36.26
CA GLY A 126 2.92 9.39 36.92
C GLY A 126 3.43 7.98 36.64
N ASP A 127 2.84 7.24 35.70
CA ASP A 127 3.34 5.92 35.29
C ASP A 127 4.65 6.08 34.49
N GLN A 128 5.77 5.75 35.13
CA GLN A 128 7.11 5.84 34.54
C GLN A 128 7.30 4.90 33.35
N GLN A 129 6.64 3.73 33.33
CA GLN A 129 6.74 2.81 32.19
C GLN A 129 6.02 3.41 30.98
N ALA A 130 4.86 4.03 31.18
CA ALA A 130 4.16 4.72 30.10
C ALA A 130 4.95 5.91 29.53
N VAL A 131 5.76 6.59 30.35
CA VAL A 131 6.69 7.65 29.88
C VAL A 131 7.79 7.05 29.00
N LEU A 132 8.39 5.94 29.41
CA LEU A 132 9.41 5.25 28.61
C LEU A 132 8.82 4.70 27.30
N ASP A 133 7.62 4.13 27.36
CA ASP A 133 6.93 3.60 26.19
C ASP A 133 6.56 4.71 25.20
N LEU A 134 6.20 5.92 25.66
CA LEU A 134 6.02 7.10 24.81
C LEU A 134 7.31 7.60 24.18
N ALA A 135 8.43 7.54 24.92
CA ALA A 135 9.72 7.98 24.41
C ALA A 135 10.25 7.06 23.29
N ASN A 136 9.81 5.79 23.29
CA ASN A 136 10.15 4.78 22.28
C ASN A 136 9.09 4.62 21.17
N TYR A 137 8.03 5.43 21.19
CA TYR A 137 6.92 5.39 20.25
C TYR A 137 7.20 6.23 18.99
#